data_AF-U9TJK0-F1
#
_entry.id   AF-U9TJK0-F1
#
_cell.length_a   1.000
_cell.length_b   1.000
_cell.length_c   1.000
_cell.angle_alpha   90.00
_cell.angle_beta   90.00
_cell.angle_gamma   90.00
#
_symmetry.space_group_name_H-M   'P 1'
#
loop_
_entity.id
_entity.type
_entity.pdbx_description
1 polymer ?
#
loop_
_entity_poly.entity_id
_entity_poly.type
_entity_poly.pdbx_seq_one_letter_code
_entity_poly.pdbx_strand_id
1 'polypeptide(L)'
;KIKGTAQLIGGYNPLDWGGDCWKSIIDSFLFHITDEKNISTAKLGYVNNSNATYAIRCRSDKGPHMGIPERFMVENYEVFQVIKK
;
A
#
# COMPACT_ATOMS: atom_id res chain seq x y z
N LYS A 1 6.01 -1.84 -9.66
CA LYS A 1 6.68 -3.00 -10.29
C LYS A 1 8.14 -2.97 -9.93
N ILE A 2 8.75 -4.08 -9.52
CA ILE A 2 10.18 -4.12 -9.20
C ILE A 2 10.97 -4.26 -10.51
N LYS A 3 11.84 -3.29 -10.81
CA LYS A 3 12.60 -3.22 -12.06
C LYS A 3 13.40 -4.51 -12.29
N GLY A 4 13.33 -5.04 -13.51
CA GLY A 4 14.02 -6.29 -13.88
C GLY A 4 13.33 -7.57 -13.40
N THR A 5 12.12 -7.49 -12.84
CA THR A 5 11.35 -8.66 -12.38
C THR A 5 9.90 -8.61 -12.86
N ALA A 6 9.20 -9.76 -12.78
CA ALA A 6 7.75 -9.84 -12.94
C ALA A 6 6.97 -9.47 -11.64
N GLN A 7 7.68 -9.07 -10.58
CA GLN A 7 7.07 -8.83 -9.28
C GLN A 7 6.37 -7.48 -9.22
N LEU A 8 5.19 -7.49 -8.60
CA LEU A 8 4.41 -6.31 -8.27
C LEU A 8 4.12 -6.29 -6.77
N ILE A 9 4.42 -5.15 -6.15
CA ILE A 9 4.04 -4.84 -4.78
C ILE A 9 3.23 -3.55 -4.82
N GLY A 10 2.15 -3.51 -4.06
CA GLY A 10 1.29 -2.35 -3.93
C GLY A 10 0.29 -2.51 -2.80
N GLY A 11 -0.72 -1.64 -2.79
CA GLY A 11 -1.81 -1.72 -1.83
C GLY A 11 -3.04 -0.96 -2.29
N TYR A 12 -4.14 -1.26 -1.65
CA TYR A 12 -5.41 -0.54 -1.78
C TYR A 12 -5.68 0.25 -0.50
N ASN A 13 -6.05 1.51 -0.69
CA ASN A 13 -6.58 2.37 0.35
C ASN A 13 -7.76 3.16 -0.26
N PRO A 14 -8.99 3.04 0.28
CA PRO A 14 -10.15 3.77 -0.23
C PRO A 14 -10.20 5.24 0.21
N LEU A 15 -9.35 5.68 1.14
CA LEU A 15 -9.30 7.08 1.58
C LEU A 15 -8.33 7.89 0.73
N ASP A 16 -8.55 9.21 0.67
CA ASP A 16 -7.56 10.13 0.14
C ASP A 16 -6.30 10.17 1.03
N TRP A 17 -5.18 10.60 0.45
CA TRP A 17 -3.88 10.71 1.12
C TRP A 17 -3.61 12.10 1.73
N GLY A 18 -4.60 12.99 1.73
CA GLY A 18 -4.44 14.37 2.17
C GLY A 18 -4.36 14.54 3.69
N GLY A 19 -3.73 15.64 4.11
CA GLY A 19 -3.62 16.07 5.51
C GLY A 19 -2.30 15.68 6.20
N ASP A 20 -2.18 16.09 7.46
CA ASP A 20 -1.11 15.66 8.38
C ASP A 20 -1.74 14.92 9.57
N CYS A 21 -2.26 13.72 9.31
CA CYS A 21 -2.93 12.91 10.33
C CYS A 21 -2.69 11.40 10.14
N TRP A 22 -3.18 10.63 11.12
CA TRP A 22 -3.43 9.20 10.97
C TRP A 22 -4.87 8.99 10.52
N LYS A 23 -5.08 8.07 9.57
CA LYS A 23 -6.43 7.67 9.15
C LYS A 23 -6.72 6.25 9.61
N SER A 24 -7.88 6.09 10.24
CA SER A 24 -8.35 4.79 10.71
C SER A 24 -9.05 4.04 9.60
N ILE A 25 -8.59 2.83 9.27
CA ILE A 25 -9.22 2.01 8.24
C ILE A 25 -8.86 0.53 8.36
N ILE A 26 -9.84 -0.34 8.15
CA ILE A 26 -9.68 -1.80 8.12
C ILE A 26 -9.74 -2.39 6.70
N ASP A 27 -10.36 -1.69 5.76
CA ASP A 27 -10.56 -2.16 4.38
C ASP A 27 -9.32 -1.97 3.48
N SER A 28 -8.20 -1.52 4.05
CA SER A 28 -6.93 -1.40 3.33
C SER A 28 -6.17 -2.72 3.35
N PHE A 29 -5.49 -3.01 2.25
CA PHE A 29 -4.65 -4.20 2.14
C PHE A 29 -3.42 -3.94 1.28
N LEU A 30 -2.36 -4.68 1.55
CA LEU A 30 -1.18 -4.79 0.72
C LEU A 30 -1.29 -6.04 -0.14
N PHE A 31 -0.71 -5.99 -1.33
CA PHE A 31 -0.55 -7.16 -2.17
C PHE A 31 0.88 -7.33 -2.62
N HIS A 32 1.31 -8.59 -2.68
CA HIS A 32 2.54 -9.03 -3.33
C HIS A 32 2.20 -10.09 -4.36
N ILE A 33 2.51 -9.79 -5.61
CA ILE A 33 2.38 -10.68 -6.75
C ILE A 33 3.79 -10.98 -7.25
N THR A 34 4.15 -12.25 -7.32
CA THR A 34 5.49 -12.67 -7.78
C THR A 34 5.59 -12.75 -9.31
N ASP A 35 4.46 -13.00 -9.97
CA ASP A 35 4.31 -13.02 -11.43
C ASP A 35 3.06 -12.23 -11.83
N GLU A 36 3.24 -11.06 -12.45
CA GLU A 36 2.15 -10.19 -12.91
C GLU A 36 1.18 -10.87 -13.89
N LYS A 37 1.58 -11.98 -14.54
CA LYS A 37 0.71 -12.78 -15.42
C LYS A 37 -0.08 -13.83 -14.67
N ASN A 38 0.27 -14.14 -13.42
CA ASN A 38 -0.36 -15.16 -12.59
C ASN A 38 -0.79 -14.59 -11.23
N ILE A 39 -1.85 -13.79 -11.25
CA ILE A 39 -2.42 -13.14 -10.07
C ILE A 39 -3.02 -14.12 -9.06
N SER A 40 -3.26 -15.38 -9.42
CA SER A 40 -3.85 -16.39 -8.53
C SER A 40 -2.97 -16.71 -7.31
N THR A 41 -1.67 -16.38 -7.40
CA THR A 41 -0.67 -16.61 -6.33
C THR A 41 -0.42 -15.39 -5.45
N ALA A 42 -1.21 -14.32 -5.63
CA ALA A 42 -1.08 -13.09 -4.88
C ALA A 42 -1.19 -13.35 -3.37
N LYS A 43 -0.26 -12.77 -2.62
CA LYS A 43 -0.34 -12.71 -1.15
C LYS A 43 -0.94 -11.38 -0.75
N LEU A 44 -1.90 -11.42 0.17
CA LEU A 44 -2.56 -10.24 0.72
C LEU A 44 -2.17 -10.07 2.19
N GLY A 45 -1.85 -8.83 2.58
CA GLY A 45 -1.66 -8.43 3.97
C GLY A 45 -2.73 -7.44 4.35
N TYR A 46 -3.51 -7.74 5.39
CA TYR A 46 -4.59 -6.88 5.86
C TYR A 46 -4.16 -6.06 7.07
N VAL A 47 -4.83 -4.93 7.28
CA VAL A 47 -4.65 -4.13 8.50
C VAL A 47 -5.05 -4.97 9.72
N ASN A 48 -4.23 -4.93 10.76
CA ASN A 48 -4.59 -5.51 12.05
C ASN A 48 -5.62 -4.60 12.74
N ASN A 49 -6.80 -5.14 13.05
CA ASN A 49 -7.88 -4.41 13.72
C ASN A 49 -7.43 -3.66 14.98
N SER A 50 -6.54 -4.23 15.78
CA SER A 50 -6.02 -3.58 17.00
C SER A 50 -5.19 -2.33 16.72
N ASN A 51 -4.66 -2.19 15.51
CA ASN A 51 -3.87 -1.05 15.06
C ASN A 51 -4.59 -0.23 13.97
N ALA A 52 -5.89 -0.48 13.75
CA ALA A 52 -6.62 0.14 12.65
C ALA A 52 -6.65 1.67 12.74
N THR A 53 -6.50 2.28 13.92
CA THR A 53 -6.43 3.72 14.13
C THR A 53 -5.14 4.37 13.60
N TYR A 54 -4.09 3.58 13.40
CA TYR A 54 -2.78 4.02 12.90
C TYR A 54 -2.41 3.32 11.59
N ALA A 55 -3.40 2.89 10.83
CA ALA A 55 -3.20 2.10 9.61
C ALA A 55 -2.52 2.90 8.49
N ILE A 56 -2.86 4.19 8.35
CA ILE A 56 -2.36 5.04 7.28
C ILE A 56 -1.85 6.35 7.86
N ARG A 57 -0.58 6.66 7.55
CA ARG A 57 0.00 7.97 7.84
C ARG A 57 -0.09 8.86 6.61
N CYS A 58 -0.84 9.95 6.71
CA CYS A 58 -0.85 11.03 5.71
C CYS A 58 0.16 12.08 6.14
N ARG A 59 1.18 12.34 5.32
CA ARG A 59 2.16 13.41 5.53
C ARG A 59 2.66 13.92 4.19
N SER A 60 2.78 15.24 4.05
CA SER A 60 3.23 15.86 2.80
C SER A 60 4.73 15.64 2.52
N ASP A 61 5.52 15.38 3.56
CA ASP A 61 6.97 15.12 3.49
C ASP A 61 7.32 13.62 3.40
N LYS A 62 6.31 12.73 3.35
CA LYS A 62 6.49 11.28 3.30
C LYS A 62 5.68 10.69 2.15
N GLY A 63 6.22 9.65 1.52
CA GLY A 63 5.43 8.80 0.63
C GLY A 63 4.34 8.04 1.40
N PRO A 64 3.39 7.39 0.70
CA PRO A 64 2.36 6.57 1.32
C PRO A 64 2.99 5.50 2.23
N HIS A 65 2.73 5.60 3.54
CA HIS A 65 3.26 4.69 4.55
C HIS A 65 2.15 3.75 5.05
N MET A 66 2.16 2.52 4.55
CA MET A 66 1.20 1.46 4.90
C MET A 66 1.78 0.45 5.90
N GLY A 67 2.45 0.92 6.95
CA GLY A 67 2.98 0.04 8.01
C GLY A 67 3.88 -1.11 7.50
N ILE A 68 4.44 -0.97 6.30
CA ILE A 68 5.28 -1.98 5.68
C ILE A 68 6.65 -1.88 6.39
N PRO A 69 7.24 -2.99 6.88
CA PRO A 69 8.45 -2.94 7.70
C PRO A 69 9.54 -2.09 7.04
N GLU A 70 10.24 -1.27 7.84
CA GLU A 70 11.21 -0.20 7.49
C GLU A 70 12.27 -0.50 6.42
N ARG A 71 12.36 -1.72 5.89
CA ARG A 71 13.46 -2.22 5.06
C ARG A 71 13.20 -2.35 3.56
N PHE A 72 12.11 -1.81 3.01
CA PHE A 72 11.97 -1.74 1.55
C PHE A 72 11.72 -0.27 1.15
N MET A 73 12.74 0.35 0.57
CA MET A 73 12.58 1.57 -0.21
C MET A 73 12.32 1.16 -1.64
N VAL A 74 11.16 1.51 -2.19
CA VAL A 74 10.90 1.39 -3.62
C VAL A 74 11.28 2.73 -4.23
N GLU A 75 12.32 2.73 -5.07
CA GLU A 75 12.70 3.90 -5.85
C GLU A 75 12.03 3.84 -7.23
N ASN A 76 11.74 5.00 -7.83
CA ASN A 76 11.15 5.11 -9.17
C ASN A 76 9.84 4.32 -9.34
N TYR A 77 8.89 4.51 -8.41
CA TYR A 77 7.55 3.94 -8.49
C TYR A 77 6.52 5.00 -8.88
N GLU A 78 5.49 4.57 -9.60
CA GLU A 78 4.31 5.39 -9.85
C GLU A 78 3.23 5.00 -8.83
N VAL A 79 2.64 6.00 -8.17
CA VAL A 79 1.49 5.82 -7.29
C VAL A 79 0.23 6.15 -8.08
N PHE A 80 -0.65 5.17 -8.20
CA PHE A 80 -1.97 5.37 -8.82
C PHE A 80 -3.04 5.29 -7.74
N GLN A 81 -3.86 6.33 -7.62
CA GLN A 81 -5.07 6.28 -6.81
C GLN A 81 -6.24 5.87 -7.72
N VAL A 82 -6.90 4.77 -7.37
CA VAL A 82 -8.16 4.39 -8.03
C VAL A 82 -9.30 5.06 -7.27
N ILE A 83 -9.88 6.12 -7.84
CA ILE A 83 -11.09 6.77 -7.32
C ILE A 83 -12.29 6.06 -7.93
N LYS A 84 -13.05 5.31 -7.13
CA LYS A 84 -14.37 4.83 -7.57
C LYS A 84 -15.30 6.04 -7.68
N LYS A 85 -15.84 6.28 -8.88
CA LYS A 85 -16.94 7.22 -9.12
C LYS A 85 -18.26 6.62 -8.66
#